data_AF-A0A1Q7Z2P9-F1
#
_entry.id   AF-A0A1Q7Z2P9-F1
#
_cell.length_a   1.000
_cell.length_b   1.000
_cell.length_c   1.000
_cell.angle_alpha   90.00
_cell.angle_beta   90.00
_cell.angle_gamma   90.00
#
_symmetry.space_group_name_H-M   'P 1'
#
loop_
_entity.id
_entity.type
_entity.pdbx_description
1 polymer ?
#
loop_
_entity_poly.entity_id
_entity_poly.type
_entity_poly.pdbx_seq_one_letter_code
_entity_poly.pdbx_strand_id
1 'polypeptide(L)'
;MPLLAKPFPTEMTTPINLEGNKKMSVEAHRNLFCTAYDECLNEAVKRGWNSFTCVRCPNYTLTHVSPENSIEAFATQRKSA
;
A
#
# COMPACT_ATOMS: atom_id res chain seq x y z
N MET A 1 14.32 4.05 17.12
CA MET A 1 13.25 3.54 16.25
C MET A 1 12.00 4.34 16.56
N PRO A 2 11.34 4.99 15.59
CA PRO A 2 10.05 5.61 15.85
C PRO A 2 9.08 4.52 16.28
N LEU A 3 8.36 4.73 17.38
CA LEU A 3 7.29 3.84 17.80
C LEU A 3 6.19 3.93 16.74
N LEU A 4 6.06 2.90 15.92
CA LEU A 4 5.05 2.85 14.88
C LEU A 4 3.67 2.74 15.55
N ALA A 5 2.74 3.61 15.16
CA ALA A 5 1.39 3.55 15.70
C ALA A 5 0.70 2.25 15.25
N LYS A 6 -0.31 1.80 16.00
CA LYS A 6 -1.05 0.59 15.62
C LYS A 6 -1.67 0.79 14.21
N PRO A 7 -1.49 -0.17 13.29
CA PRO A 7 -2.12 -0.13 11.96
C PRO A 7 -3.64 -0.01 12.07
N PHE A 8 -4.22 0.84 11.25
CA PHE A 8 -5.66 1.06 11.20
C PHE A 8 -6.18 1.12 9.76
N PRO A 9 -6.11 0.00 9.01
CA PRO A 9 -6.72 -0.06 7.68
C PRO A 9 -8.25 0.00 7.79
N THR A 10 -8.90 0.48 6.73
CA THR A 10 -10.36 0.52 6.61
C THR A 10 -10.81 -0.40 5.49
N GLU A 11 -11.90 -1.14 5.70
CA GLU A 11 -12.51 -1.99 4.69
C GLU A 11 -12.95 -1.19 3.47
N MET A 12 -12.75 -1.76 2.29
CA MET A 12 -13.39 -1.35 1.05
C MET A 12 -14.22 -2.52 0.53
N THR A 13 -15.53 -2.32 0.44
CA THR A 13 -16.46 -3.33 -0.08
C THR A 13 -16.31 -3.54 -1.57
N THR A 14 -15.91 -2.49 -2.30
CA THR A 14 -15.61 -2.52 -3.72
C THR A 14 -14.12 -2.80 -3.95
N PRO A 15 -13.76 -3.80 -4.78
CA PRO A 15 -12.37 -4.03 -5.14
C PRO A 15 -11.79 -2.83 -5.90
N ILE A 16 -10.51 -2.56 -5.65
CA ILE A 16 -9.73 -1.59 -6.41
C ILE A 16 -9.54 -2.16 -7.81
N ASN A 17 -10.10 -1.49 -8.82
CA ASN A 17 -10.13 -1.99 -10.19
C ASN A 17 -9.15 -1.19 -11.07
N LEU A 18 -8.21 -1.88 -11.69
CA LEU A 18 -7.13 -1.29 -12.50
C LEU A 18 -7.65 -0.73 -13.84
N GLU A 19 -8.81 -1.22 -14.31
CA GLU A 19 -9.23 -1.11 -15.72
C GLU A 19 -10.03 0.14 -16.12
N GLY A 20 -10.21 1.17 -15.27
CA GLY A 20 -10.88 2.36 -15.80
C GLY A 20 -11.26 3.52 -14.90
N ASN A 21 -11.09 3.43 -13.58
CA ASN A 21 -11.42 4.55 -12.70
C ASN A 21 -10.19 4.99 -11.90
N LYS A 22 -9.60 6.13 -12.25
CA LYS A 22 -8.45 6.73 -11.53
C LYS A 22 -8.72 6.93 -10.03
N LYS A 23 -9.98 7.11 -9.61
CA LYS A 23 -10.35 7.23 -8.19
C LYS A 23 -10.34 5.88 -7.45
N MET A 24 -10.23 4.78 -8.19
CA MET A 24 -10.19 3.42 -7.69
C MET A 24 -8.84 2.75 -7.98
N SER A 25 -7.77 3.53 -8.12
CA SER A 25 -6.41 2.99 -8.31
C SER A 25 -5.79 2.55 -6.98
N VAL A 26 -4.82 1.64 -7.05
CA VAL A 26 -4.12 1.15 -5.84
C VAL A 26 -3.42 2.31 -5.15
N GLU A 27 -2.75 3.18 -5.89
CA GLU A 27 -1.98 4.30 -5.35
C GLU A 27 -2.86 5.33 -4.62
N ALA A 28 -4.13 5.45 -5.00
CA ALA A 28 -5.08 6.36 -4.34
C ALA A 28 -5.53 5.87 -2.96
N HIS A 29 -5.50 4.55 -2.71
CA HIS A 29 -6.03 3.93 -1.49
C HIS A 29 -4.96 3.26 -0.63
N ARG A 30 -3.81 2.96 -1.22
CA ARG A 30 -2.75 2.21 -0.60
C ARG A 30 -1.41 2.87 -0.90
N ASN A 31 -0.70 3.23 0.15
CA ASN A 31 0.71 3.58 0.01
C ASN A 31 1.54 2.31 0.15
N LEU A 32 2.11 1.82 -0.96
CA LEU A 32 3.02 0.66 -0.95
C LEU A 32 4.31 0.92 -0.16
N PHE A 33 4.64 2.19 0.08
CA PHE A 33 5.77 2.60 0.92
C PHE A 33 5.40 2.80 2.39
N CYS A 34 4.14 2.58 2.78
CA CYS A 34 3.70 2.64 4.16
C CYS A 34 4.50 1.62 5.00
N THR A 35 5.12 2.10 6.07
CA THR A 35 5.91 1.26 6.99
C THR A 35 5.09 0.13 7.63
N ALA A 36 3.78 0.33 7.78
CA ALA A 36 2.85 -0.67 8.32
C ALA A 36 2.03 -1.39 7.22
N TYR A 37 2.48 -1.40 5.97
CA TYR A 37 1.69 -1.95 4.85
C TYR A 37 1.34 -3.42 5.06
N ASP A 38 2.31 -4.24 5.44
CA ASP A 38 2.12 -5.68 5.64
C ASP A 38 1.11 -5.96 6.77
N GLU A 39 1.15 -5.18 7.84
CA GLU A 39 0.19 -5.32 8.93
C GLU A 39 -1.22 -4.89 8.50
N CYS A 40 -1.34 -3.83 7.68
CA CYS A 40 -2.62 -3.42 7.09
C CYS A 40 -3.21 -4.53 6.20
N LEU A 41 -2.37 -5.17 5.39
CA LEU A 41 -2.75 -6.29 4.54
C LEU A 41 -3.17 -7.51 5.38
N ASN A 42 -2.38 -7.85 6.41
CA ASN A 42 -2.68 -8.97 7.31
C ASN A 42 -4.04 -8.80 8.00
N GLU A 43 -4.37 -7.60 8.46
CA GLU A 43 -5.67 -7.33 9.07
C GLU A 43 -6.83 -7.44 8.05
N ALA A 44 -6.64 -6.98 6.81
CA ALA A 44 -7.63 -7.14 5.76
C ALA A 44 -7.89 -8.63 5.45
N VAL A 45 -6.83 -9.43 5.34
CA VAL A 45 -6.93 -10.88 5.09
C VAL A 45 -7.62 -11.60 6.25
N LYS A 46 -7.20 -11.35 7.50
CA LYS A 46 -7.82 -11.97 8.70
C LYS A 46 -9.31 -11.68 8.80
N ARG A 47 -9.74 -10.50 8.37
CA ARG A 47 -11.15 -10.07 8.39
C ARG A 47 -11.94 -10.48 7.16
N GLY A 48 -11.29 -11.05 6.14
CA GLY A 48 -11.94 -11.45 4.88
C GLY A 48 -12.43 -10.27 4.06
N TRP A 49 -11.76 -9.11 4.13
CA TRP A 49 -12.15 -7.92 3.38
C TRP A 49 -11.86 -8.09 1.89
N ASN A 50 -12.83 -7.71 1.03
CA ASN A 50 -12.67 -7.69 -0.43
C ASN A 50 -11.51 -6.79 -0.87
N SER A 51 -11.34 -5.66 -0.18
CA SER A 51 -10.26 -4.71 -0.37
C SER A 51 -10.11 -3.87 0.89
N PHE A 52 -9.04 -3.07 0.94
CA PHE A 52 -8.81 -2.13 2.02
C PHE A 52 -8.12 -0.86 1.52
N THR A 53 -8.26 0.19 2.32
CA THR A 53 -7.50 1.44 2.21
C THR A 53 -6.71 1.66 3.49
N CYS A 54 -5.47 2.13 3.36
CA CYS A 54 -4.66 2.55 4.49
C CYS A 54 -4.54 4.07 4.58
N VAL A 55 -5.28 4.85 3.78
CA VAL A 55 -5.23 6.34 3.77
C VAL A 55 -5.57 6.95 5.14
N ARG A 56 -6.40 6.26 5.94
CA ARG A 56 -6.78 6.69 7.28
C ARG A 56 -5.87 6.14 8.39
N CYS A 57 -4.88 5.34 8.03
CA CYS A 57 -3.93 4.77 8.98
C CYS A 57 -2.96 5.88 9.43
N PRO A 58 -2.64 5.98 10.74
CA PRO A 58 -1.65 6.94 11.23
C PRO A 58 -0.26 6.76 10.60
N ASN A 59 0.02 5.57 10.05
CA ASN A 59 1.30 5.26 9.42
C ASN A 59 1.32 5.52 7.90
N TYR A 60 0.22 5.97 7.30
CA TYR A 60 0.08 6.08 5.84
C TYR A 60 1.21 6.88 5.18
N THR A 61 1.63 7.98 5.79
CA THR A 61 2.67 8.88 5.27
C THR A 61 4.08 8.54 5.79
N LEU A 62 4.20 7.57 6.69
CA LEU A 62 5.50 7.13 7.22
C LEU A 62 6.13 6.20 6.20
N THR A 63 6.96 6.76 5.33
CA THR A 63 7.66 6.04 4.27
C THR A 63 9.04 5.58 4.71
N HIS A 64 9.40 4.33 4.41
CA HIS A 64 10.75 3.80 4.62
C HIS A 64 11.81 4.34 3.66
N VAL A 65 11.40 5.09 2.63
CA VAL A 65 12.30 5.55 1.58
C VAL A 65 12.89 6.91 1.96
N SER A 66 14.19 6.93 2.25
CA SER A 66 14.99 8.13 2.00
C SER A 66 14.85 8.45 0.49
N PRO A 67 14.61 9.71 0.08
CA PRO A 67 14.26 10.06 -1.31
C PRO A 67 15.27 9.66 -2.41
N GLU A 68 16.40 9.06 -2.05
CA GLU A 68 17.53 8.78 -2.93
C GLU A 68 17.54 7.41 -3.63
N ASN A 69 16.64 6.47 -3.32
CA ASN A 69 16.82 5.06 -3.75
C ASN A 69 15.65 4.38 -4.52
N SER A 70 14.57 5.06 -4.91
CA SER A 70 13.30 4.35 -5.13
C SER A 70 12.89 3.91 -6.53
N ILE A 71 13.56 4.26 -7.64
CA ILE A 71 12.93 3.95 -8.97
C ILE A 71 13.86 3.35 -10.03
N GLU A 72 15.17 3.58 -9.99
CA GLU A 72 16.05 3.16 -11.11
C GLU A 72 16.48 1.68 -11.08
N ALA A 73 16.29 0.95 -9.97
CA ALA A 73 16.83 -0.41 -9.84
C ALA A 73 15.94 -1.54 -10.37
N PHE A 74 14.62 -1.33 -10.51
CA PHE A 74 13.67 -2.42 -10.78
C PHE A 74 13.22 -2.53 -12.24
N ALA A 75 13.47 -1.53 -13.09
CA ALA A 75 12.92 -1.50 -14.45
C ALA A 75 13.68 -2.36 -15.49
N THR A 76 14.90 -2.82 -15.20
CA THR A 76 15.80 -3.41 -16.23
C THR A 76 15.87 -4.94 -16.25
N GLN A 77 15.08 -5.68 -15.47
CA GLN A 77 15.20 -7.15 -15.40
C GLN A 77 14.16 -7.94 -16.21
N ARG A 78 13.79 -7.46 -17.41
CA ARG A 78 13.30 -8.38 -18.45
C ARG A 78 14.51 -8.87 -19.24
N LYS A 79 15.09 -9.99 -18.81
CA LYS A 79 16.01 -10.74 -19.69
C LYS A 79 15.22 -11.10 -20.95
N SER A 80 15.61 -10.50 -22.07
CA SER A 80 15.21 -10.94 -23.40
C SER A 80 15.69 -12.38 -23.62
N ALA A 81 14.77 -13.23 -24.07
CA ALA A 81 14.91 -14.53 -24.74
C ALA A 81 15.86 -15.58 -24.12
#